data_AF-A0A8B8GFW7-F1
#
_entry.id   AF-A0A8B8GFW7-F1
#
_cell.length_a   1.000
_cell.length_b   1.000
_cell.length_c   1.000
_cell.angle_alpha   90.00
_cell.angle_beta   90.00
_cell.angle_gamma   90.00
#
_symmetry.space_group_name_H-M   'P 1'
#
loop_
_entity.id
_entity.type
_entity.pdbx_description
1 polymer ?
#
loop_
_entity_poly.entity_id
_entity_poly.type
_entity_poly.pdbx_seq_one_letter_code
_entity_poly.pdbx_strand_id
1 'polypeptide(L)'
;MAFQAASEEVEHQLLQSTSKPITNINDIGNIVDKSFLNDTDTKLVLTNPWVPDTKYNFPIFECNKKRGLKFQHKWLHEFKWLCYSEIKSGAFCKHCVLFAKSGGVGSQC
;
A
#
# COMPACT_ATOMS: atom_id res chain seq x y z
N MET A 1 -32.03 -24.61 38.55
CA MET A 1 -31.22 -23.51 37.97
C MET A 1 -30.02 -24.12 37.26
N ALA A 2 -29.61 -23.50 36.15
CA ALA A 2 -28.38 -23.76 35.38
C ALA A 2 -28.38 -24.94 34.38
N PHE A 3 -29.13 -24.79 33.28
CA PHE A 3 -28.83 -25.43 31.98
C PHE A 3 -29.27 -24.47 30.87
N GLN A 4 -28.62 -23.31 30.75
CA GLN A 4 -28.76 -22.41 29.59
C GLN A 4 -27.64 -21.34 29.64
N ALA A 5 -26.39 -21.73 29.41
CA ALA A 5 -25.27 -20.76 29.34
C ALA A 5 -24.07 -21.28 28.52
N ALA A 6 -24.28 -22.23 27.60
CA ALA A 6 -23.19 -22.81 26.80
C ALA A 6 -23.33 -22.52 25.29
N SER A 7 -24.35 -21.77 24.88
CA SER A 7 -24.64 -21.49 23.47
C SER A 7 -24.22 -20.11 22.98
N GLU A 8 -23.79 -19.20 23.86
CA GLU A 8 -23.42 -17.83 23.47
C GLU A 8 -21.90 -17.59 23.36
N GLU A 9 -21.05 -18.46 23.93
CA GLU A 9 -19.59 -18.33 23.80
C GLU A 9 -19.03 -18.86 22.47
N VAL A 10 -19.81 -19.65 21.72
CA VAL A 10 -19.36 -20.26 20.46
C VAL A 10 -19.57 -19.34 19.25
N GLU A 11 -20.47 -18.35 19.33
CA GLU A 11 -20.78 -17.47 18.20
C GLU A 11 -19.75 -16.34 18.01
N HIS A 12 -18.98 -16.01 19.06
CA HIS A 12 -18.06 -14.88 19.02
C HIS A 12 -16.64 -15.22 18.51
N GLN A 13 -16.38 -16.48 18.09
CA GLN A 13 -15.08 -16.92 17.58
C GLN A 13 -15.03 -17.18 16.06
N LEU A 14 -16.08 -16.89 15.29
CA LEU A 14 -16.09 -17.06 13.83
C LEU A 14 -16.04 -15.76 12.99
N LEU A 15 -15.77 -14.60 13.59
CA LEU A 15 -15.57 -13.32 12.87
C LEU A 15 -14.16 -12.74 13.00
N GLN A 16 -13.16 -13.60 13.25
CA GLN A 16 -11.75 -13.23 13.13
C GLN A 16 -11.05 -13.95 11.98
N SER A 17 -11.79 -14.33 10.94
CA SER A 17 -11.20 -14.43 9.60
C SER A 17 -11.08 -13.03 9.03
N THR A 18 -10.11 -12.25 9.52
CA THR A 18 -9.59 -11.14 8.73
C THR A 18 -8.97 -11.76 7.48
N SER A 19 -9.76 -11.89 6.42
CA SER A 19 -9.23 -12.14 5.10
C SER A 19 -8.26 -11.00 4.85
N LYS A 20 -6.95 -11.30 4.92
CA LYS A 20 -5.92 -10.36 4.47
C LYS A 20 -6.41 -9.85 3.11
N PRO A 21 -6.54 -8.52 2.91
CA PRO A 21 -6.93 -8.01 1.61
C PRO A 21 -5.96 -8.61 0.59
N ILE A 22 -6.49 -9.06 -0.55
CA ILE A 22 -5.67 -9.54 -1.67
C ILE A 22 -4.69 -8.43 -1.96
N THR A 23 -3.45 -8.59 -1.50
CA THR A 23 -2.40 -7.60 -1.66
C THR A 23 -1.89 -7.77 -3.07
N ASN A 24 -1.84 -6.68 -3.82
CA ASN A 24 -1.23 -6.72 -5.14
C ASN A 24 0.24 -7.16 -4.97
N ILE A 25 0.58 -8.32 -5.51
CA ILE A 25 1.87 -8.99 -5.26
C ILE A 25 3.05 -8.08 -5.65
N ASN A 26 2.88 -7.29 -6.71
CA ASN A 26 3.90 -6.40 -7.24
C ASN A 26 3.78 -4.96 -6.72
N ASP A 27 2.98 -4.73 -5.67
CA ASP A 27 2.86 -3.40 -5.05
C ASP A 27 4.20 -2.95 -4.45
N ILE A 28 4.62 -1.73 -4.78
CA ILE A 28 5.89 -1.16 -4.31
C ILE A 28 5.95 -1.05 -2.77
N GLY A 29 4.80 -0.95 -2.10
CA GLY A 29 4.68 -0.94 -0.65
C GLY A 29 5.21 -2.22 0.01
N ASN A 30 5.25 -3.36 -0.69
CA ASN A 30 5.87 -4.60 -0.21
C ASN A 30 7.41 -4.52 -0.18
N ILE A 31 7.99 -3.52 -0.84
CA ILE A 31 9.43 -3.37 -1.06
C ILE A 31 9.98 -2.20 -0.22
N VAL A 32 9.18 -1.14 -0.04
CA VAL A 32 9.55 0.07 0.72
C VAL A 32 10.05 -0.24 2.13
N ASP A 33 9.43 -1.19 2.84
CA ASP A 33 9.80 -1.51 4.22
C ASP A 33 10.96 -2.52 4.34
N LYS A 34 11.48 -3.02 3.21
CA LYS A 34 12.56 -4.02 3.24
C LYS A 34 13.87 -3.35 3.62
N SER A 35 14.52 -3.89 4.65
CA SER A 35 15.86 -3.46 5.07
C SER A 35 16.96 -3.85 4.08
N PHE A 36 16.73 -4.90 3.29
CA PHE A 36 17.66 -5.36 2.25
C PHE A 36 16.90 -5.71 0.98
N LEU A 37 17.34 -5.15 -0.14
CA LEU A 37 16.80 -5.39 -1.47
C LEU A 37 17.69 -6.38 -2.23
N ASN A 38 17.07 -7.34 -2.90
CA ASN A 38 17.77 -8.23 -3.82
C ASN A 38 17.53 -7.80 -5.28
N ASP A 39 18.26 -8.44 -6.22
CA ASP A 39 18.15 -8.15 -7.65
C ASP A 39 16.74 -8.40 -8.20
N THR A 40 16.01 -9.36 -7.63
CA THR A 40 14.62 -9.66 -8.02
C THR A 40 13.69 -8.52 -7.65
N ASP A 41 13.81 -7.97 -6.44
CA ASP A 41 13.05 -6.80 -5.99
C ASP A 41 13.36 -5.58 -6.86
N THR A 42 14.65 -5.37 -7.15
CA THR A 42 15.12 -4.29 -8.03
C THR A 42 14.53 -4.41 -9.43
N LYS A 43 14.60 -5.61 -10.02
CA LYS A 43 14.03 -5.90 -11.34
C LYS A 43 12.52 -5.71 -11.34
N LEU A 44 11.83 -6.11 -10.28
CA LEU A 44 10.38 -5.97 -10.15
C LEU A 44 9.95 -4.50 -10.20
N VAL A 45 10.55 -3.64 -9.37
CA VAL A 45 10.23 -2.20 -9.29
C VAL A 45 10.51 -1.48 -10.61
N LEU A 46 11.60 -1.85 -11.28
CA LEU A 46 12.02 -1.20 -12.52
C LEU A 46 11.19 -1.65 -13.73
N THR A 47 10.83 -2.92 -13.81
CA THR A 47 10.22 -3.49 -15.02
C THR A 47 8.70 -3.60 -14.95
N ASN A 48 8.14 -4.10 -13.84
CA ASN A 48 6.71 -4.41 -13.75
C ASN A 48 6.15 -4.23 -12.33
N PRO A 49 6.23 -3.01 -11.76
CA PRO A 49 5.53 -2.72 -10.52
C PRO A 49 4.02 -2.75 -10.77
N TRP A 50 3.25 -3.03 -9.72
CA TRP A 50 1.80 -2.90 -9.79
C TRP A 50 1.40 -1.46 -10.13
N VAL A 51 0.42 -1.32 -11.01
CA VAL A 51 -0.15 -0.04 -11.41
C VAL A 51 -1.66 -0.15 -11.23
N PRO A 52 -2.31 0.80 -10.52
CA PRO A 52 -3.75 0.81 -10.37
C PRO A 52 -4.43 0.94 -11.74
N ASP A 53 -5.64 0.40 -11.90
CA ASP A 53 -6.46 0.62 -13.10
C ASP A 53 -6.81 2.11 -13.27
N THR A 54 -7.11 2.53 -14.48
CA THR A 54 -7.73 3.82 -14.81
C THR A 54 -8.99 4.12 -13.99
N LYS A 55 -9.77 3.10 -13.62
CA LYS A 55 -11.00 3.21 -12.80
C LYS A 55 -10.73 3.19 -11.30
N TYR A 56 -9.48 3.07 -10.88
CA TYR A 56 -9.11 3.01 -9.46
C TYR A 56 -9.50 4.31 -8.73
N ASN A 57 -10.17 4.17 -7.60
CA ASN A 57 -10.57 5.32 -6.79
C ASN A 57 -9.53 5.62 -5.71
N PHE A 58 -8.67 6.60 -5.99
CA PHE A 58 -7.66 7.03 -5.01
C PHE A 58 -8.29 7.63 -3.75
N PRO A 59 -7.80 7.27 -2.56
CA PRO A 59 -8.30 7.79 -1.29
C PRO A 59 -8.06 9.30 -1.18
N ILE A 60 -8.99 9.99 -0.50
CA ILE A 60 -8.82 11.38 -0.07
C ILE A 60 -8.54 11.36 1.43
N PHE A 61 -7.33 11.79 1.80
CA PHE A 61 -6.94 11.92 3.20
C PHE A 61 -7.67 13.07 3.89
N GLU A 62 -7.89 12.96 5.21
CA GLU A 62 -8.62 13.95 6.01
C GLU A 62 -8.08 15.37 5.83
N CYS A 63 -6.76 15.53 5.83
CA CYS A 63 -6.07 16.81 5.62
C CYS A 63 -6.43 17.47 4.27
N ASN A 64 -6.82 16.67 3.28
CA ASN A 64 -7.10 17.10 1.92
C ASN A 64 -8.60 17.14 1.59
N LYS A 65 -9.49 16.64 2.47
CA LYS A 65 -10.94 16.57 2.22
C LYS A 65 -11.55 17.92 1.86
N LYS A 66 -11.18 19.00 2.58
CA LYS A 66 -11.68 20.35 2.31
C LYS A 66 -11.40 20.84 0.89
N ARG A 67 -10.27 20.42 0.31
CA ARG A 67 -9.83 20.82 -1.04
C ARG A 67 -10.10 19.75 -2.10
N GLY A 68 -10.59 18.57 -1.70
CA GLY A 68 -10.79 17.42 -2.58
C GLY A 68 -9.52 16.91 -3.25
N LEU A 69 -8.35 17.16 -2.68
CA LEU A 69 -7.08 16.76 -3.30
C LEU A 69 -6.84 15.27 -3.12
N LYS A 70 -6.63 14.57 -4.23
CA LYS A 70 -6.23 13.16 -4.27
C LYS A 70 -5.18 12.93 -5.34
N PHE A 71 -4.55 11.77 -5.26
CA PHE A 71 -3.65 11.30 -6.30
C PHE A 71 -4.38 11.21 -7.64
N GLN A 72 -3.72 11.63 -8.72
CA GLN A 72 -4.28 11.56 -10.07
C GLN A 72 -3.61 10.46 -10.87
N HIS A 73 -4.40 9.55 -11.44
CA HIS A 73 -3.91 8.45 -12.28
C HIS A 73 -2.97 8.92 -13.39
N LYS A 74 -3.25 10.09 -14.00
CA LYS A 74 -2.43 10.67 -15.07
C LYS A 74 -0.94 10.83 -14.71
N TRP A 75 -0.63 11.01 -13.42
CA TRP A 75 0.74 11.16 -12.95
C TRP A 75 1.55 9.87 -13.12
N LEU A 76 0.93 8.70 -13.14
CA LEU A 76 1.60 7.43 -13.43
C LEU A 76 2.02 7.37 -14.90
N HIS A 77 1.24 8.00 -15.78
CA HIS A 77 1.59 8.09 -17.20
C HIS A 77 2.67 9.14 -17.45
N GLU A 78 2.56 10.30 -16.80
CA GLU A 78 3.46 11.45 -16.96
C GLU A 78 4.84 11.20 -16.33
N PHE A 79 4.88 10.61 -15.13
CA PHE A 79 6.09 10.38 -14.37
C PHE A 79 6.40 8.89 -14.28
N LYS A 80 7.17 8.36 -15.25
CA LYS A 80 7.53 6.92 -15.30
C LYS A 80 8.32 6.41 -14.09
N TRP A 81 8.96 7.32 -13.36
CA TRP A 81 9.68 7.05 -12.11
C TRP A 81 8.74 6.98 -10.89
N LEU A 82 7.49 7.40 -11.01
CA LEU A 82 6.48 7.40 -9.96
C LEU A 82 5.73 6.06 -9.95
N CYS A 83 5.51 5.52 -8.76
CA CYS A 83 4.70 4.34 -8.54
C CYS A 83 3.70 4.63 -7.43
N TYR A 84 2.49 4.11 -7.53
CA TYR A 84 1.52 4.17 -6.44
C TYR A 84 1.52 2.84 -5.69
N SER A 85 1.39 2.91 -4.37
CA SER A 85 1.15 1.76 -3.50
C SER A 85 -0.25 1.87 -2.94
N GLU A 86 -1.08 0.86 -3.18
CA GLU A 86 -2.38 0.74 -2.54
C GLU A 86 -2.23 0.43 -1.05
N ILE A 87 -1.29 -0.48 -0.73
CA ILE A 87 -1.01 -0.92 0.64
C ILE A 87 -0.64 0.25 1.54
N LYS A 88 0.19 1.17 1.03
CA LYS A 88 0.61 2.39 1.74
C LYS A 88 -0.27 3.60 1.42
N SER A 89 -1.22 3.46 0.50
CA SER A 89 -2.09 4.53 0.00
C SER A 89 -1.32 5.78 -0.43
N GLY A 90 -0.18 5.61 -1.10
CA GLY A 90 0.79 6.67 -1.30
C GLY A 90 1.60 6.50 -2.57
N ALA A 91 2.24 7.59 -3.00
CA ALA A 91 3.09 7.61 -4.16
C ALA A 91 4.57 7.54 -3.76
N PHE A 92 5.35 6.75 -4.49
CA PHE A 92 6.74 6.46 -4.24
C PHE A 92 7.57 6.69 -5.49
N CYS A 93 8.79 7.18 -5.32
CA CYS A 93 9.78 7.23 -6.40
C CYS A 93 10.51 5.89 -6.47
N LYS A 94 10.49 5.22 -7.63
CA LYS A 94 11.16 3.94 -7.87
C LYS A 94 12.64 4.00 -7.47
N HIS A 95 13.36 5.00 -7.95
CA HIS A 95 14.79 5.15 -7.70
C HIS A 95 15.10 5.48 -6.24
N CYS A 96 14.23 6.26 -5.57
CA CYS A 96 14.41 6.53 -4.14
C CYS A 96 14.25 5.26 -3.32
N VAL A 97 13.23 4.45 -3.60
CA VAL A 97 13.02 3.18 -2.90
C VAL A 97 14.19 2.22 -3.09
N LEU A 98 14.77 2.18 -4.29
CA LEU A 98 15.85 1.23 -4.62
C LEU A 98 17.24 1.67 -4.14
N PHE A 99 17.54 2.97 -4.16
CA PHE A 99 18.92 3.44 -4.05
C PHE A 99 19.15 4.50 -2.98
N ALA A 100 18.09 5.14 -2.44
CA ALA A 100 18.28 6.16 -1.43
C ALA A 100 18.58 5.53 -0.07
N LYS A 101 19.64 6.02 0.58
CA LYS A 101 19.96 5.70 1.99
C LYS A 101 19.22 6.62 2.96
N SER A 102 18.81 7.79 2.48
CA SER A 102 18.05 8.81 3.18
C SER A 102 17.27 9.65 2.16
N GLY A 103 16.09 10.14 2.52
CA GLY A 103 15.24 10.96 1.64
C GLY A 103 14.94 12.35 2.22
N GLY A 104 14.71 13.32 1.34
CA GLY A 104 14.31 14.68 1.73
C GLY A 104 15.44 15.54 2.33
N VAL A 105 15.16 16.84 2.50
CA VAL A 105 16.06 17.76 3.21
C VAL A 105 15.99 17.42 4.70
N GLY A 106 17.09 16.91 5.28
CA GLY A 106 17.17 16.54 6.71
C GLY A 106 16.91 15.06 7.02
N SER A 107 16.85 14.18 6.03
CA SER A 107 16.57 12.74 6.20
C SER A 107 15.13 12.45 6.67
N GLN A 108 14.16 13.13 6.10
CA GLN A 108 12.72 13.02 6.39
C GLN A 108 12.07 11.71 5.87
N CYS A 109 12.84 10.65 5.64
CA CYS A 109 12.36 9.36 5.14
C CYS A 109 12.01 8.41 6.28
#